data_AF-A0A524GGV4-F1
#
_entry.id   AF-A0A524GGV4-F1
#
_cell.length_a   1.000
_cell.length_b   1.000
_cell.length_c   1.000
_cell.angle_alpha   90.00
_cell.angle_beta   90.00
_cell.angle_gamma   90.00
#
_symmetry.space_group_name_H-M   'P 1'
#
loop_
_entity.id
_entity.type
_entity.pdbx_description
1 polymer ?
#
loop_
_entity_poly.entity_id
_entity_poly.type
_entity_poly.pdbx_seq_one_letter_code
_entity_poly.pdbx_strand_id
1 'polypeptide(L)'
;AFEHAPVREDCASCHEPHGTNHPRLLTQKLPNLCWNCHLTGSGHFGSGDNFSTEKGVQVAPPGSPSGYPTVNSRFVERSCRTCHVKLHGSNHPSGAYFVR
;
A
#
# COMPACT_ATOMS: atom_id res chain seq x y z
N ALA A 1 11.13 10.23 16.58
CA ALA A 1 10.91 9.93 15.16
C ALA A 1 10.50 8.47 15.04
N PHE A 2 9.67 8.14 14.07
CA PHE A 2 9.19 6.79 13.80
C PHE A 2 9.87 6.29 12.53
N GLU A 3 10.41 5.08 12.58
CA GLU A 3 11.10 4.46 11.44
C GLU A 3 10.40 3.14 11.10
N HIS A 4 10.30 2.84 9.82
CA HIS A 4 9.76 1.57 9.38
C HIS A 4 10.85 0.50 9.61
N ALA A 5 10.55 -0.51 10.44
CA ALA A 5 11.53 -1.49 10.88
C ALA A 5 12.49 -2.02 9.79
N PRO A 6 12.02 -2.49 8.61
CA PRO A 6 12.93 -3.02 7.59
C PRO A 6 13.88 -1.98 6.99
N VAL A 7 13.56 -0.68 7.07
CA VAL A 7 14.41 0.40 6.56
C VAL A 7 15.62 0.63 7.46
N ARG A 8 15.48 0.40 8.77
CA ARG A 8 16.58 0.45 9.73
C ARG A 8 17.48 -0.78 9.64
N GLU A 9 16.94 -1.89 9.16
CA GLU A 9 17.61 -3.18 9.15
C GLU A 9 18.37 -3.39 7.84
N ASP A 10 17.66 -3.39 6.71
CA ASP A 10 18.26 -3.64 5.40
C ASP A 10 17.41 -3.03 4.27
N CYS A 11 18.02 -2.08 3.54
CA CYS A 11 17.42 -1.48 2.35
C CYS A 11 17.09 -2.53 1.27
N ALA A 12 17.89 -3.60 1.18
CA ALA A 12 17.74 -4.63 0.16
C ALA A 12 16.52 -5.54 0.38
N SER A 13 15.92 -5.49 1.58
CA SER A 13 14.63 -6.16 1.85
C SER A 13 13.51 -5.68 0.92
N CYS A 14 13.58 -4.43 0.46
CA CYS A 14 12.58 -3.80 -0.39
C CYS A 14 13.14 -3.38 -1.76
N HIS A 15 14.44 -3.07 -1.84
CA HIS A 15 15.08 -2.53 -3.04
C HIS A 15 16.12 -3.49 -3.65
N GLU A 16 16.25 -3.50 -4.97
CA GLU A 16 17.34 -4.14 -5.68
C GLU A 16 18.29 -3.05 -6.24
N PRO A 17 19.52 -2.91 -5.71
CA PRO A 17 20.41 -1.80 -6.05
C PRO A 17 20.82 -1.76 -7.53
N HIS A 18 20.75 -2.90 -8.24
CA HIS A 18 21.20 -2.99 -9.62
C HIS A 18 20.09 -2.90 -10.68
N GLY A 19 18.82 -2.84 -10.27
CA GLY A 19 17.72 -2.73 -11.23
C GLY A 19 16.61 -3.75 -11.01
N THR A 20 15.36 -3.29 -11.12
CA THR A 20 14.20 -4.16 -11.31
C THR A 20 13.28 -3.58 -12.38
N ASN A 21 12.33 -4.40 -12.82
CA ASN A 21 11.22 -3.95 -13.67
C ASN A 21 10.11 -3.22 -12.88
N HIS A 22 10.29 -3.00 -11.59
CA HIS A 22 9.34 -2.28 -10.75
C HIS A 22 9.85 -0.85 -10.48
N PRO A 23 8.94 0.13 -10.34
CA PRO A 23 9.35 1.50 -10.07
C PRO A 23 10.11 1.59 -8.75
N ARG A 24 11.07 2.52 -8.68
CA ARG A 24 11.91 2.76 -7.49
C ARG A 24 12.76 1.56 -7.11
N LEU A 25 13.10 0.70 -8.07
CA LEU A 25 13.96 -0.46 -7.87
C LEU A 25 13.38 -1.45 -6.84
N LEU A 26 12.06 -1.58 -6.76
CA LEU A 26 11.44 -2.46 -5.78
C LEU A 26 11.60 -3.93 -6.17
N THR A 27 11.90 -4.80 -5.21
CA THR A 27 12.00 -6.26 -5.43
C THR A 27 10.66 -6.85 -5.88
N GLN A 28 9.54 -6.24 -5.47
CA GLN A 28 8.19 -6.62 -5.87
C GLN A 28 7.29 -5.39 -6.11
N LYS A 29 6.29 -5.55 -6.97
CA LYS A 29 5.26 -4.53 -7.17
C LYS A 29 4.40 -4.34 -5.92
N LEU A 30 3.93 -3.12 -5.71
CA LEU A 30 2.91 -2.83 -4.71
C LEU A 30 1.53 -3.39 -5.18
N PRO A 31 0.67 -3.81 -4.25
CA PRO A 31 0.87 -3.87 -2.79
C PRO A 31 1.52 -5.16 -2.28
N ASN A 32 1.88 -6.10 -3.15
CA ASN A 32 2.42 -7.41 -2.75
C ASN A 32 3.63 -7.27 -1.82
N LEU A 33 4.51 -6.29 -2.07
CA LEU A 33 5.65 -6.00 -1.20
C LEU A 33 5.24 -5.76 0.27
N CYS A 34 4.13 -5.05 0.50
CA CYS A 34 3.63 -4.76 1.84
C CYS A 34 3.03 -6.00 2.51
N TRP A 35 2.39 -6.88 1.73
CA TRP A 35 1.74 -8.09 2.24
C TRP A 35 2.70 -9.17 2.71
N ASN A 36 3.98 -9.12 2.31
CA ASN A 36 5.00 -10.01 2.84
C ASN A 36 5.15 -9.91 4.36
N CYS A 37 4.84 -8.74 4.94
CA CYS A 37 4.93 -8.50 6.38
C CYS A 37 3.60 -8.08 7.02
N HIS A 38 2.73 -7.39 6.28
CA HIS A 38 1.45 -6.89 6.80
C HIS A 38 0.28 -7.77 6.33
N LEU A 39 -0.12 -8.74 7.15
CA LEU A 39 -1.39 -9.43 6.96
C LEU A 39 -2.54 -8.48 7.30
N THR A 40 -3.37 -8.18 6.30
CA THR A 40 -4.49 -7.23 6.37
C THR A 40 -5.69 -7.78 7.16
N GLY A 41 -5.46 -8.40 8.32
CA GLY A 41 -6.44 -9.20 9.06
C GLY A 41 -7.16 -8.53 10.23
N SER A 42 -6.78 -7.31 10.67
CA SER A 42 -7.31 -6.79 11.95
C SER A 42 -7.42 -5.27 12.07
N GLY A 43 -7.90 -4.55 11.04
CA GLY A 43 -8.33 -3.15 11.23
C GLY A 43 -7.75 -2.09 10.29
N HIS A 44 -7.20 -2.46 9.13
CA HIS A 44 -7.00 -1.48 8.05
C HIS A 44 -8.37 -1.15 7.44
N PHE A 45 -8.71 0.15 7.27
CA PHE A 45 -10.01 0.59 6.73
C PHE A 45 -10.34 -0.19 5.44
N GLY A 46 -11.38 -1.04 5.50
CA GLY A 46 -11.79 -1.90 4.38
C GLY A 46 -11.55 -3.41 4.59
N SER A 47 -10.89 -3.82 5.67
CA SER A 47 -10.84 -5.22 6.11
C SER A 47 -11.87 -5.52 7.21
N GLY A 48 -13.11 -5.10 6.98
CA GLY A 48 -14.19 -6.03 7.30
C GLY A 48 -13.90 -7.29 6.48
N ASP A 49 -14.20 -8.45 7.05
CA ASP A 49 -14.61 -9.64 6.33
C ASP A 49 -14.80 -9.45 4.81
N ASN A 50 -14.43 -10.48 4.05
CA ASN A 50 -14.69 -10.68 2.62
C ASN A 50 -13.45 -10.60 1.72
N PHE A 51 -12.74 -11.73 1.73
CA PHE A 51 -12.23 -12.39 0.52
C PHE A 51 -13.34 -12.58 -0.56
N SER A 52 -14.60 -12.24 -0.28
CA SER A 52 -15.79 -12.64 -1.05
C SER A 52 -16.84 -11.55 -1.33
N THR A 53 -16.52 -10.25 -1.35
CA THR A 53 -17.55 -9.25 -1.72
C THR A 53 -16.95 -8.19 -2.63
N GLU A 54 -17.06 -8.45 -3.92
CA GLU A 54 -17.46 -7.60 -5.05
C GLU A 54 -17.71 -6.07 -4.89
N LYS A 55 -17.72 -5.47 -3.69
CA LYS A 55 -17.76 -4.02 -3.50
C LYS A 55 -16.35 -3.43 -3.50
N GLY A 56 -15.74 -3.41 -4.69
CA GLY A 56 -14.57 -2.57 -4.95
C GLY A 56 -14.88 -1.08 -4.69
N VAL A 57 -13.85 -0.30 -4.37
CA VAL A 57 -13.96 1.16 -4.32
C VAL A 57 -14.32 1.65 -5.73
N GLN A 58 -15.41 2.40 -5.86
CA GLN A 58 -15.78 3.07 -7.11
C GLN A 58 -14.74 4.16 -7.41
N VAL A 59 -13.66 3.82 -8.12
CA VAL A 59 -12.69 4.81 -8.63
C VAL A 59 -13.22 5.34 -9.97
N ALA A 60 -14.41 5.91 -9.95
CA ALA A 60 -15.02 6.54 -11.11
C ALA A 60 -14.77 8.05 -11.04
N PRO A 61 -14.14 8.68 -12.05
CA PRO A 61 -14.10 10.14 -12.16
C PRO A 61 -15.51 10.75 -12.08
N PRO A 62 -15.67 12.00 -11.59
CA PRO A 62 -16.97 12.67 -11.61
C PRO A 62 -17.56 12.66 -13.03
N GLY A 63 -18.74 12.03 -13.19
CA GLY A 63 -19.44 11.93 -14.47
C GLY A 63 -19.32 10.61 -15.23
N SER A 64 -18.70 9.56 -14.66
CA SER A 64 -18.68 8.25 -15.33
C SER A 64 -20.07 7.59 -15.43
N PRO A 65 -20.36 6.88 -16.53
CA PRO A 65 -21.62 6.16 -16.72
C PRO A 65 -21.77 4.98 -15.74
N SER A 66 -23.03 4.61 -15.49
CA SER A 66 -23.39 3.45 -14.65
C SER A 66 -22.83 2.17 -15.29
N GLY A 67 -21.85 1.53 -14.63
CA GLY A 67 -21.14 0.35 -15.15
C GLY A 67 -19.61 0.46 -15.24
N TYR A 68 -19.01 1.54 -14.74
CA TYR A 68 -17.55 1.65 -14.64
C TYR A 68 -16.97 0.48 -13.80
N PRO A 69 -15.91 -0.21 -14.26
CA PRO A 69 -15.38 -1.37 -13.56
C PRO A 69 -14.90 -1.01 -12.15
N THR A 70 -15.49 -1.64 -11.14
CA THR A 70 -15.09 -1.52 -9.74
C THR A 70 -13.77 -2.23 -9.52
N VAL A 71 -12.65 -1.53 -9.66
CA VAL A 71 -11.37 -2.08 -9.23
C VAL A 71 -11.34 -2.06 -7.71
N ASN A 72 -11.17 -3.24 -7.11
CA ASN A 72 -10.82 -3.29 -5.69
C ASN A 72 -9.53 -2.48 -5.52
N SER A 73 -9.56 -1.42 -4.72
CA SER A 73 -8.42 -0.55 -4.49
C SER A 73 -7.20 -1.35 -4.04
N ARG A 74 -7.39 -2.54 -3.44
CA ARG A 74 -6.36 -3.54 -3.10
C ARG A 74 -5.52 -4.04 -4.28
N PHE A 75 -5.95 -3.93 -5.54
CA PHE A 75 -5.16 -4.38 -6.70
C PHE A 75 -4.52 -3.23 -7.49
N VAL A 76 -4.70 -1.99 -7.05
CA VAL A 76 -4.02 -0.85 -7.64
C VAL A 76 -2.66 -0.70 -6.97
N GLU A 77 -1.61 -0.53 -7.76
CA GLU A 77 -0.21 -0.37 -7.32
C GLU A 77 0.01 0.76 -6.28
N ARG A 78 -0.99 1.62 -6.08
CA ARG A 78 -0.94 2.74 -5.12
C ARG A 78 -1.73 2.49 -3.83
N SER A 79 -2.35 1.33 -3.65
CA SER A 79 -3.35 1.08 -2.61
C SER A 79 -2.90 1.48 -1.21
N CYS A 80 -1.77 0.94 -0.73
CA CYS A 80 -1.23 1.23 0.60
C CYS A 80 -0.61 2.64 0.65
N ARG A 81 0.16 3.01 -0.38
CA ARG A 81 0.90 4.29 -0.45
C ARG A 81 0.01 5.51 -0.72
N THR A 82 -1.30 5.33 -0.90
CA THR A 82 -2.25 6.45 -0.98
C THR A 82 -2.36 7.15 0.36
N CYS A 83 -2.36 6.36 1.45
CA CYS A 83 -2.40 6.88 2.81
C CYS A 83 -1.02 6.81 3.48
N HIS A 84 -0.29 5.72 3.31
CA HIS A 84 1.04 5.52 3.92
C HIS A 84 2.14 6.15 3.06
N VAL A 85 2.21 7.48 3.07
CA VAL A 85 3.16 8.24 2.22
C VAL A 85 4.58 8.30 2.82
N LYS A 86 4.77 7.94 4.10
CA LYS A 86 6.05 8.01 4.82
C LYS A 86 6.68 6.64 5.09
N LEU A 87 6.84 5.83 4.04
CA LEU A 87 7.32 4.44 4.14
C LEU A 87 8.73 4.27 4.74
N HIS A 88 9.59 5.28 4.69
CA HIS A 88 10.93 5.23 5.30
C HIS A 88 10.97 5.77 6.73
N GLY A 89 9.87 6.36 7.21
CA GLY A 89 9.79 6.98 8.53
C GLY A 89 9.13 8.35 8.53
N SER A 90 8.66 8.74 9.71
CA SER A 90 8.00 10.02 9.97
C SER A 90 8.57 10.70 11.22
N ASN A 91 8.75 12.02 11.14
CA ASN A 91 9.09 12.85 12.28
C ASN A 91 7.86 13.54 12.91
N HIS A 92 6.65 13.25 12.43
CA HIS A 92 5.42 13.81 12.96
C HIS A 92 5.08 13.17 14.32
N PRO A 93 4.55 13.91 15.32
CA PRO A 93 4.16 13.34 16.61
C PRO A 93 3.14 12.20 16.50
N SER A 94 2.24 12.28 15.50
CA SER A 94 1.30 11.21 15.11
C SER A 94 1.80 10.36 13.92
N GLY A 95 3.11 10.18 13.79
CA GLY A 95 3.76 9.53 12.65
C GLY A 95 3.89 8.00 12.75
N ALA A 96 3.45 7.39 13.86
CA ALA A 96 3.62 5.96 14.13
C ALA A 96 3.04 5.02 13.04
N TYR A 97 2.02 5.47 12.31
CA TYR A 97 1.40 4.71 11.22
C TYR A 97 1.86 5.15 9.83
N PHE A 98 2.86 6.03 9.71
CA PHE A 98 3.44 6.46 8.42
C PHE A 98 2.46 7.15 7.45
N VAL A 99 1.35 7.68 7.96
CA VAL A 99 0.35 8.42 7.17
C VAL A 99 0.79 9.87 6.88
N ARG A 100 1.68 10.43 7.70
CA ARG A 100 2.18 11.81 7.61
C ARG A 100 3.52 11.94 8.27
#